data_AF-A0A9W8IXI9-F1
#
_entry.id   AF-A0A9W8IXI9-F1
#
_cell.length_a   1.000
_cell.length_b   1.000
_cell.length_c   1.000
_cell.angle_alpha   90.00
_cell.angle_beta   90.00
_cell.angle_gamma   90.00
#
_symmetry.space_group_name_H-M   'P 1'
#
loop_
_entity.id
_entity.type
_entity.pdbx_description
1 polymer ?
#
loop_
_entity_poly.entity_id
_entity_poly.type
_entity_poly.pdbx_seq_one_letter_code
_entity_poly.pdbx_strand_id
1 'polypeptide(L)'
;MLQDTLGPEGQGHSFGAYEFSFVSPTLFHVMMLANGVGSIDLYSINPASITPAGFTYVASLLLPPVNQGVEIVPVRYNESLQTNGSPNHFGTSHLSVLQIKYTTQFGFYSSEQFQLVVPTSVFIDYWNESQSGTLGLSTTVQWNNWGPSKTRWIPGRPLIPQSLFDSRPENLWTRYLCGQRVLALPSESPGIEVLDFDFDPTSPPVNLDPGLQQDICIDSTVIPAGNVFSDDVISSLPYIKSTWRGALNEDFAGFAIDEERIIAISVEGSGSDRRISKLTTMTF
;
A
#
# COMPACT_ATOMS: atom_id res chain seq x y z
N MET A 1 -20.76 -3.38 -57.06
CA MET A 1 -20.96 -1.93 -56.95
C MET A 1 -21.94 -1.68 -55.82
N LEU A 2 -21.44 -1.33 -54.64
CA LEU A 2 -21.80 -0.11 -53.91
C LEU A 2 -20.91 -0.05 -52.66
N GLN A 3 -20.17 1.04 -52.63
CA GLN A 3 -19.29 1.51 -51.57
C GLN A 3 -20.15 1.84 -50.34
N ASP A 4 -19.66 1.52 -49.15
CA ASP A 4 -19.95 2.36 -47.97
C ASP A 4 -18.79 2.31 -46.96
N THR A 5 -17.94 3.30 -47.16
CA THR A 5 -17.40 4.25 -46.18
C THR A 5 -16.92 3.73 -44.81
N LEU A 6 -15.59 3.67 -44.71
CA LEU A 6 -14.78 3.76 -43.50
C LEU A 6 -15.20 4.94 -42.59
N GLY A 7 -15.33 4.67 -41.30
CA GLY A 7 -15.09 5.63 -40.22
C GLY A 7 -14.12 4.99 -39.22
N PRO A 8 -12.90 5.53 -39.04
CA PRO A 8 -11.96 5.04 -38.03
C PRO A 8 -12.16 5.79 -36.70
N GLU A 9 -11.54 5.26 -35.64
CA GLU A 9 -11.30 5.93 -34.34
C GLU A 9 -12.42 5.90 -33.30
N GLY A 10 -12.55 4.75 -32.64
CA GLY A 10 -12.75 4.70 -31.20
C GLY A 10 -11.49 4.12 -30.57
N GLN A 11 -10.54 4.96 -30.17
CA GLN A 11 -9.45 4.54 -29.27
C GLN A 11 -10.09 3.98 -28.00
N GLY A 12 -10.20 2.65 -27.92
CA GLY A 12 -10.48 1.99 -26.66
C GLY A 12 -9.29 2.21 -25.75
N HIS A 13 -9.34 3.24 -24.89
CA HIS A 13 -8.44 3.32 -23.76
C HIS A 13 -8.69 2.08 -22.92
N SER A 14 -7.72 1.15 -22.93
CA SER A 14 -7.76 -0.04 -22.10
C SER A 14 -7.60 0.41 -20.64
N PHE A 15 -8.72 0.53 -19.93
CA PHE A 15 -8.73 0.70 -18.48
C PHE A 15 -8.23 -0.59 -17.84
N GLY A 16 -7.03 -0.56 -17.26
CA GLY A 16 -6.48 -1.66 -16.49
C GLY A 16 -6.68 -1.42 -14.99
N ALA A 17 -7.61 -2.14 -14.37
CA ALA A 17 -7.61 -2.32 -12.91
C ALA A 17 -6.51 -3.33 -12.56
N TYR A 18 -5.60 -2.99 -11.64
CA TYR A 18 -4.46 -3.85 -11.33
C TYR A 18 -4.32 -4.23 -9.86
N GLU A 19 -4.93 -3.48 -8.96
CA GLU A 19 -5.01 -3.81 -7.53
C GLU A 19 -6.43 -3.56 -7.03
N PHE A 20 -6.98 -4.50 -6.24
CA PHE A 20 -8.24 -4.31 -5.55
C PHE A 20 -8.11 -4.79 -4.11
N SER A 21 -8.76 -4.11 -3.17
CA SER A 21 -8.83 -4.56 -1.78
C SER A 21 -10.11 -4.06 -1.12
N PHE A 22 -10.67 -4.88 -0.25
CA PHE A 22 -11.78 -4.47 0.59
C PHE A 22 -11.30 -3.54 1.70
N VAL A 23 -12.02 -2.45 1.90
CA VAL A 23 -11.88 -1.55 3.06
C VAL A 23 -12.80 -2.02 4.18
N SER A 24 -13.99 -2.49 3.80
CA SER A 24 -15.00 -3.09 4.68
C SER A 24 -15.84 -4.08 3.87
N PRO A 25 -16.77 -4.84 4.49
CA PRO A 25 -17.67 -5.74 3.75
C PRO A 25 -18.51 -5.06 2.65
N THR A 26 -18.67 -3.74 2.70
CA THR A 26 -19.50 -2.96 1.77
C THR A 26 -18.73 -1.87 1.02
N LEU A 27 -17.41 -1.76 1.21
CA LEU A 27 -16.57 -0.74 0.57
C LEU A 27 -15.25 -1.38 0.12
N PHE A 28 -14.85 -1.15 -1.11
CA PHE A 28 -13.57 -1.59 -1.63
C PHE A 28 -12.96 -0.50 -2.51
N HIS A 29 -11.65 -0.56 -2.68
CA HIS A 29 -10.93 0.31 -3.59
C HIS A 29 -10.31 -0.49 -4.73
N VAL A 30 -10.20 0.15 -5.89
CA VAL A 30 -9.53 -0.36 -7.07
C VAL A 30 -8.52 0.67 -7.51
N MET A 31 -7.28 0.24 -7.74
CA MET A 31 -6.26 1.10 -8.32
C MET A 31 -6.38 1.06 -9.84
N MET A 32 -6.58 2.23 -10.43
CA MET A 32 -6.88 2.43 -11.84
C MET A 32 -5.79 3.26 -12.52
N LEU A 33 -5.57 2.97 -13.80
CA LEU A 33 -4.70 3.74 -14.68
C LEU A 33 -5.56 4.53 -15.65
N ALA A 34 -5.52 5.86 -15.59
CA ALA A 34 -6.19 6.72 -16.55
C ALA A 34 -5.24 7.81 -17.05
N ASN A 35 -4.91 7.80 -18.35
CA ASN A 35 -4.17 8.88 -19.02
C ASN A 35 -2.83 9.27 -18.35
N GLY A 36 -2.10 8.28 -17.82
CA GLY A 36 -0.83 8.50 -17.10
C GLY A 36 -0.97 8.96 -15.66
N VAL A 37 -2.17 9.33 -15.21
CA VAL A 37 -2.48 9.64 -13.81
C VAL A 37 -3.10 8.41 -13.17
N GLY A 38 -2.44 7.85 -12.16
CA GLY A 38 -3.04 6.76 -11.39
C GLY A 38 -4.11 7.30 -10.45
N SER A 39 -5.13 6.49 -10.18
CA SER A 39 -6.16 6.82 -9.20
C SER A 39 -6.52 5.64 -8.31
N ILE A 40 -7.04 5.95 -7.14
CA ILE A 40 -7.67 4.99 -6.24
C ILE A 40 -9.17 5.24 -6.32
N ASP A 41 -9.87 4.36 -7.02
CA ASP A 41 -11.30 4.45 -7.24
C ASP A 41 -12.03 3.66 -6.15
N LEU A 42 -12.98 4.31 -5.49
CA LEU A 42 -13.76 3.75 -4.40
C LEU A 42 -15.10 3.27 -4.92
N TYR A 43 -15.46 2.05 -4.54
CA TYR A 43 -16.72 1.41 -4.89
C TYR A 43 -17.36 0.81 -3.66
N SER A 44 -18.67 0.91 -3.62
CA SER A 44 -19.49 0.34 -2.55
C SER A 44 -20.38 -0.76 -3.06
N ILE A 45 -20.74 -1.66 -2.16
CA ILE A 45 -21.62 -2.79 -2.42
C ILE A 45 -22.84 -2.61 -1.54
N ASN A 46 -24.03 -2.67 -2.14
CA ASN A 46 -25.26 -2.81 -1.38
C ASN A 46 -25.68 -4.29 -1.38
N PRO A 47 -25.40 -5.05 -0.30
CA PRO A 47 -25.72 -6.47 -0.24
C PRO A 47 -27.23 -6.76 -0.30
N ALA A 48 -28.08 -5.78 0.00
CA ALA A 48 -29.54 -5.91 -0.09
C ALA A 48 -30.08 -5.74 -1.53
N SER A 49 -29.28 -5.21 -2.45
CA SER A 49 -29.64 -4.91 -3.83
C SER A 49 -28.73 -5.68 -4.79
N ILE A 50 -28.92 -6.99 -4.87
CA ILE A 50 -28.17 -7.87 -5.79
C ILE A 50 -28.74 -7.71 -7.20
N THR A 51 -28.47 -6.58 -7.86
CA THR A 51 -28.63 -6.42 -9.30
C THR A 51 -27.31 -6.74 -10.01
N PRO A 52 -27.30 -7.06 -11.32
CA PRO A 52 -26.06 -7.38 -12.06
C PRO A 52 -25.00 -6.27 -12.07
N ALA A 53 -25.39 -5.04 -11.72
CA ALA A 53 -24.53 -3.87 -11.61
C ALA A 53 -24.23 -3.47 -10.16
N GLY A 54 -24.28 -4.42 -9.20
CA GLY A 54 -24.29 -4.23 -7.73
C GLY A 54 -23.15 -3.47 -7.05
N PHE A 55 -22.38 -2.69 -7.80
CA PHE A 55 -21.34 -1.78 -7.33
C PHE A 55 -21.74 -0.32 -7.61
N THR A 56 -21.72 0.52 -6.58
CA THR A 56 -21.92 1.96 -6.73
C THR A 56 -20.57 2.66 -6.60
N TYR A 57 -20.17 3.36 -7.66
CA TYR A 57 -18.99 4.22 -7.63
C TYR A 57 -19.17 5.36 -6.62
N VAL A 58 -18.15 5.60 -5.81
CA VAL A 58 -18.17 6.57 -4.71
C VAL A 58 -17.36 7.80 -5.08
N ALA A 59 -16.07 7.62 -5.35
CA ALA A 59 -15.12 8.70 -5.65
C ALA A 59 -13.89 8.14 -6.37
N SER A 60 -13.10 9.02 -7.00
CA SER A 60 -11.76 8.72 -7.49
C SER A 60 -10.76 9.65 -6.85
N LEU A 61 -9.77 9.08 -6.19
CA LEU A 61 -8.71 9.79 -5.49
C LEU A 61 -7.46 9.76 -6.36
N LEU A 62 -7.13 10.90 -6.98
CA LEU A 62 -6.01 10.97 -7.92
C LEU A 62 -4.67 10.94 -7.17
N LEU A 63 -3.75 10.11 -7.66
CA LEU A 63 -2.35 10.12 -7.22
C LEU A 63 -1.64 11.40 -7.70
N PRO A 64 -0.44 11.69 -7.17
CA PRO A 64 0.35 12.83 -7.64
C PRO A 64 0.58 12.80 -9.15
N PRO A 65 0.58 13.97 -9.82
CA PRO A 65 0.86 14.05 -11.24
C PRO A 65 2.29 13.60 -11.54
N VAL A 66 2.45 12.89 -12.66
CA VAL A 66 3.74 12.36 -13.13
C VAL A 66 4.23 13.07 -14.38
N ASN A 67 5.54 13.02 -14.59
CA ASN A 67 6.17 13.55 -15.80
C ASN A 67 5.67 12.83 -17.06
N GLN A 68 5.72 13.53 -18.18
CA GLN A 68 5.36 12.94 -19.47
C GLN A 68 6.24 11.71 -19.77
N GLY A 69 5.60 10.60 -20.11
CA GLY A 69 6.29 9.34 -20.40
C GLY A 69 6.68 8.52 -19.17
N VAL A 70 6.16 8.88 -18.00
CA VAL A 70 6.14 8.02 -16.83
C VAL A 70 4.84 7.22 -16.85
N GLU A 71 4.94 5.92 -16.60
CA GLU A 71 3.82 5.00 -16.52
C GLU A 71 3.84 4.29 -15.16
N ILE A 72 2.67 4.08 -14.58
CA ILE A 72 2.53 3.20 -13.41
C ILE A 72 2.37 1.77 -13.93
N VAL A 73 3.16 0.85 -13.37
CA VAL A 73 3.13 -0.56 -13.74
C VAL A 73 2.54 -1.42 -12.61
N PRO A 74 1.74 -2.45 -12.95
CA PRO A 74 1.21 -3.39 -11.97
C PRO A 74 2.34 -4.05 -11.17
N VAL A 75 2.22 -4.02 -9.84
CA VAL A 75 3.04 -4.86 -8.96
C VAL A 75 2.21 -6.10 -8.63
N ARG A 76 2.67 -7.28 -9.04
CA ARG A 76 1.95 -8.53 -8.73
C ARG A 76 2.13 -8.86 -7.26
N TYR A 77 1.00 -9.00 -6.54
CA TYR A 77 0.96 -9.49 -5.17
C TYR A 77 0.12 -10.74 -5.02
N ASN A 78 0.62 -11.63 -4.16
CA ASN A 78 -0.17 -12.66 -3.51
C ASN A 78 -0.48 -12.17 -2.08
N GLU A 79 -1.72 -11.71 -1.89
CA GLU A 79 -2.55 -11.75 -0.68
C GLU A 79 -3.11 -10.43 -0.12
N SER A 80 -4.42 -10.49 0.17
CA SER A 80 -5.09 -9.91 1.33
C SER A 80 -6.34 -10.75 1.63
N LEU A 81 -6.34 -11.47 2.75
CA LEU A 81 -7.57 -11.92 3.42
C LEU A 81 -7.51 -11.39 4.84
N GLN A 82 -8.48 -10.53 5.16
CA GLN A 82 -8.61 -9.87 6.45
C GLN A 82 -8.97 -10.88 7.53
N THR A 83 -8.34 -10.77 8.69
CA THR A 83 -8.82 -11.40 9.93
C THR A 83 -9.27 -10.32 10.90
N ASN A 84 -10.37 -10.57 11.60
CA ASN A 84 -10.89 -9.71 12.66
C ASN A 84 -9.87 -9.64 13.80
N GLY A 85 -9.01 -8.62 13.80
CA GLY A 85 -8.18 -8.27 14.95
C GLY A 85 -9.00 -7.61 16.04
N SER A 86 -8.60 -7.79 17.30
CA SER A 86 -9.18 -7.08 18.45
C SER A 86 -8.97 -5.57 18.29
N PRO A 87 -9.94 -4.71 18.68
CA PRO A 87 -9.78 -3.26 18.59
C PRO A 87 -8.64 -2.77 19.51
N ASN A 88 -7.68 -2.05 18.93
CA ASN A 88 -6.65 -1.32 19.68
C ASN A 88 -7.18 -0.01 20.28
N HIS A 89 -6.41 0.55 21.21
CA HIS A 89 -6.78 1.62 22.14
C HIS A 89 -7.23 2.95 21.52
N PHE A 90 -6.89 3.28 20.26
CA PHE A 90 -7.23 4.56 19.62
C PHE A 90 -8.14 4.46 18.39
N GLY A 91 -8.82 3.34 18.21
CA GLY A 91 -9.90 3.18 17.24
C GLY A 91 -9.63 2.12 16.18
N THR A 92 -10.72 1.66 15.57
CA THR A 92 -10.79 0.56 14.59
C THR A 92 -10.24 0.93 13.21
N SER A 93 -9.43 1.98 13.10
CA SER A 93 -8.88 2.41 11.83
C SER A 93 -7.83 1.39 11.41
N HIS A 94 -8.00 0.77 10.25
CA HIS A 94 -7.01 -0.11 9.65
C HIS A 94 -6.17 0.71 8.66
N LEU A 95 -5.10 0.12 8.11
CA LEU A 95 -4.33 0.72 7.03
C LEU A 95 -4.56 -0.03 5.73
N SER A 96 -4.71 0.71 4.64
CA SER A 96 -4.46 0.24 3.29
C SER A 96 -3.03 0.61 2.91
N VAL A 97 -2.23 -0.41 2.57
CA VAL A 97 -0.85 -0.24 2.12
C VAL A 97 -0.79 -0.58 0.64
N LEU A 98 -0.60 0.44 -0.19
CA LEU A 98 -0.62 0.35 -1.64
C LEU A 98 0.82 0.37 -2.17
N GLN A 99 1.06 -0.44 -3.20
CA GLN A 99 2.37 -0.61 -3.80
C GLN A 99 2.36 0.02 -5.19
N ILE A 100 3.14 1.09 -5.36
CA ILE A 100 3.10 1.87 -6.59
C ILE A 100 4.48 1.87 -7.21
N LYS A 101 4.58 1.29 -8.41
CA LYS A 101 5.81 1.24 -9.19
C LYS A 101 5.65 2.09 -10.44
N TYR A 102 6.59 2.98 -10.65
CA TYR A 102 6.68 3.86 -11.81
C TYR A 102 7.82 3.43 -12.72
N THR A 103 7.61 3.47 -14.03
CA THR A 103 8.62 3.23 -15.06
C THR A 103 8.68 4.41 -16.00
N THR A 104 9.89 4.79 -16.42
CA THR A 104 10.09 5.87 -17.38
C THR A 104 10.32 5.31 -18.79
N GLN A 105 9.97 6.07 -19.82
CA GLN A 105 10.20 5.72 -21.24
C GLN A 105 11.67 5.43 -21.61
N PHE A 106 12.63 5.86 -20.79
CA PHE A 106 14.06 5.75 -21.09
C PHE A 106 14.73 4.45 -20.58
N GLY A 107 13.99 3.50 -20.01
CA GLY A 107 14.47 2.12 -19.95
C GLY A 107 13.83 1.24 -18.89
N PHE A 108 13.77 -0.05 -19.21
CA PHE A 108 13.42 -1.18 -18.34
C PHE A 108 14.22 -1.26 -17.02
N TYR A 109 15.22 -0.38 -16.81
CA TYR A 109 16.14 -0.38 -15.67
C TYR A 109 15.96 0.80 -14.69
N SER A 110 15.20 1.84 -15.03
CA SER A 110 14.90 2.95 -14.11
C SER A 110 13.43 2.89 -13.70
N SER A 111 13.14 2.00 -12.75
CA SER A 111 11.83 1.98 -12.09
C SER A 111 11.97 2.43 -10.65
N GLU A 112 11.11 3.34 -10.22
CA GLU A 112 11.03 3.74 -8.82
C GLU A 112 9.79 3.13 -8.19
N GLN A 113 9.94 2.62 -6.97
CA GLN A 113 8.88 1.95 -6.23
C GLN A 113 8.66 2.64 -4.90
N PHE A 114 7.39 2.80 -4.56
CA PHE A 114 6.95 3.46 -3.36
C PHE A 114 5.87 2.63 -2.67
N GLN A 115 5.81 2.75 -1.35
CA GLN A 115 4.67 2.33 -0.57
C GLN A 115 3.86 3.56 -0.17
N LEU A 116 2.55 3.50 -0.41
CA LEU A 116 1.59 4.50 0.01
C LEU A 116 0.74 3.91 1.14
N VAL A 117 0.91 4.44 2.34
CA VAL A 117 0.12 4.05 3.51
C VAL A 117 -1.04 5.03 3.69
N VAL A 118 -2.26 4.51 3.78
CA VAL A 118 -3.49 5.28 3.92
C VAL A 118 -4.37 4.66 5.00
N PRO A 119 -4.83 5.41 6.02
CA PRO A 119 -5.84 4.91 6.95
C PRO A 119 -7.15 4.63 6.23
N THR A 120 -7.78 3.49 6.52
CA THR A 120 -9.05 3.10 5.91
C THR A 120 -10.19 4.07 6.25
N SER A 121 -10.07 4.80 7.36
CA SER A 121 -10.97 5.90 7.72
C SER A 121 -11.08 6.95 6.62
N VAL A 122 -10.00 7.23 5.89
CA VAL A 122 -10.01 8.18 4.77
C VAL A 122 -11.01 7.75 3.69
N PHE A 123 -11.04 6.46 3.34
CA PHE A 123 -11.98 5.93 2.35
C PHE A 123 -13.40 5.86 2.89
N ILE A 124 -13.55 5.55 4.18
CA ILE A 124 -14.84 5.50 4.87
C ILE A 124 -15.46 6.91 4.94
N ASP A 125 -14.66 7.96 5.12
CA ASP A 125 -15.14 9.35 5.13
C ASP A 125 -15.80 9.71 3.79
N TYR A 126 -15.13 9.42 2.67
CA TYR A 126 -15.72 9.62 1.34
C TYR A 126 -17.00 8.81 1.13
N TRP A 127 -17.03 7.58 1.64
CA TRP A 127 -18.25 6.78 1.61
C TRP A 127 -19.39 7.44 2.41
N ASN A 128 -19.14 7.86 3.65
CA ASN A 128 -20.13 8.52 4.50
C ASN A 128 -20.63 9.85 3.91
N GLU A 129 -19.74 10.65 3.36
CA GLU A 129 -20.06 11.89 2.67
C GLU A 129 -20.94 11.63 1.42
N SER A 130 -20.71 10.53 0.71
CA SER A 130 -21.54 10.15 -0.45
C SER A 130 -22.96 9.74 -0.02
N GLN A 131 -23.09 9.05 1.12
CA GLN A 131 -24.39 8.62 1.65
C GLN A 131 -25.21 9.79 2.22
N SER A 132 -24.54 10.78 2.82
CA SER A 132 -25.19 11.98 3.34
C SER A 132 -25.61 12.97 2.25
N GLY A 133 -25.22 12.75 0.99
CA GLY A 133 -25.46 13.69 -0.12
C GLY A 133 -24.63 14.98 -0.03
N THR A 134 -23.63 15.01 0.85
CA THR A 134 -22.74 16.16 1.04
C THR A 134 -21.68 16.22 -0.07
N LEU A 135 -21.22 15.05 -0.55
CA LEU A 135 -20.46 14.96 -1.80
C LEU A 135 -21.40 15.19 -2.98
N GLY A 136 -21.05 16.12 -3.85
CA GLY A 136 -21.65 16.19 -5.18
C GLY A 136 -21.46 14.87 -5.93
N LEU A 137 -22.33 14.60 -6.92
CA LEU A 137 -22.27 13.40 -7.79
C LEU A 137 -20.81 12.99 -8.09
N SER A 138 -20.45 11.73 -7.81
CA SER A 138 -19.22 11.04 -8.19
C SER A 138 -17.99 11.97 -8.30
N THR A 139 -17.35 12.26 -7.16
CA THR A 139 -16.29 13.26 -7.11
C THR A 139 -14.92 12.67 -7.45
N THR A 140 -14.24 13.29 -8.42
CA THR A 140 -12.79 13.12 -8.61
C THR A 140 -12.06 14.12 -7.72
N VAL A 141 -11.20 13.63 -6.83
CA VAL A 141 -10.48 14.43 -5.84
C VAL A 141 -8.99 14.49 -6.20
N GLN A 142 -8.47 15.70 -6.35
CA GLN A 142 -7.05 15.94 -6.64
C GLN A 142 -6.17 15.58 -5.45
N TRP A 143 -4.95 15.08 -5.71
CA TRP A 143 -3.96 14.73 -4.68
C TRP A 143 -3.86 15.76 -3.55
N ASN A 144 -3.71 17.04 -3.90
CA ASN A 144 -3.54 18.14 -2.96
C ASN A 144 -4.68 18.28 -1.93
N ASN A 145 -5.86 17.71 -2.21
CA ASN A 145 -7.03 17.80 -1.34
C ASN A 145 -7.20 16.58 -0.41
N TRP A 146 -6.68 15.41 -0.79
CA TRP A 146 -6.91 14.17 -0.03
C TRP A 146 -5.63 13.52 0.52
N GLY A 147 -4.49 13.71 -0.15
CA GLY A 147 -3.26 12.97 0.07
C GLY A 147 -2.34 13.52 1.16
N PRO A 148 -1.83 14.76 1.04
CA PRO A 148 -0.65 15.21 1.81
C PRO A 148 -0.74 15.07 3.33
N SER A 149 -1.91 15.33 3.93
CA SER A 149 -2.10 15.27 5.38
C SER A 149 -2.62 13.92 5.89
N LYS A 150 -3.09 13.03 5.00
CA LYS A 150 -3.78 11.79 5.38
C LYS A 150 -3.03 10.52 4.97
N THR A 151 -1.85 10.67 4.36
CA THR A 151 -1.09 9.55 3.80
C THR A 151 0.38 9.64 4.19
N ARG A 152 1.08 8.51 4.08
CA ARG A 152 2.54 8.44 4.15
C ARG A 152 3.09 7.76 2.91
N TRP A 153 3.88 8.48 2.13
CA TRP A 153 4.75 7.90 1.11
C TRP A 153 6.06 7.44 1.73
N ILE A 154 6.50 6.25 1.33
CA ILE A 154 7.72 5.63 1.82
C ILE A 154 8.55 5.21 0.60
N PRO A 155 9.68 5.89 0.32
CA PRO A 155 10.52 5.61 -0.84
C PRO A 155 11.39 4.37 -0.63
N GLY A 156 11.79 3.75 -1.74
CA GLY A 156 12.94 2.85 -1.76
C GLY A 156 12.77 1.53 -1.00
N ARG A 157 11.53 1.11 -0.71
CA ARG A 157 11.26 -0.17 -0.05
C ARG A 157 10.90 -1.26 -1.05
N PRO A 158 11.86 -2.10 -1.46
CA PRO A 158 11.50 -3.37 -2.05
C PRO A 158 10.90 -4.29 -0.96
N LEU A 159 9.73 -4.88 -1.20
CA LEU A 159 9.31 -6.05 -0.39
C LEU A 159 10.15 -7.30 -0.70
N ILE A 160 10.95 -7.24 -1.77
CA ILE A 160 11.68 -8.36 -2.37
C ILE A 160 13.08 -7.84 -2.73
N PRO A 161 14.17 -8.37 -2.15
CA PRO A 161 15.52 -8.03 -2.60
C PRO A 161 15.62 -8.20 -4.12
N GLN A 162 15.98 -7.14 -4.84
CA GLN A 162 16.16 -7.14 -6.30
C GLN A 162 17.42 -7.90 -6.76
N SER A 163 18.02 -8.72 -5.88
CA SER A 163 19.16 -9.57 -6.20
C SER A 163 18.76 -10.54 -7.31
N LEU A 164 19.21 -10.26 -8.53
CA LEU A 164 19.12 -11.12 -9.72
C LEU A 164 19.85 -12.46 -9.56
N PHE A 165 20.48 -12.72 -8.41
CA PHE A 165 21.25 -13.94 -8.13
C PHE A 165 20.87 -14.66 -6.82
N ASP A 166 20.00 -14.10 -5.99
CA ASP A 166 19.39 -14.86 -4.90
C ASP A 166 18.07 -15.43 -5.39
N SER A 167 18.13 -16.71 -5.77
CA SER A 167 16.92 -17.51 -5.84
C SER A 167 16.09 -17.27 -4.57
N ARG A 168 14.81 -16.91 -4.75
CA ARG A 168 13.70 -16.97 -3.77
C ARG A 168 13.17 -15.64 -3.17
N PRO A 169 12.75 -14.64 -3.97
CA PRO A 169 11.82 -13.64 -3.47
C PRO A 169 10.33 -13.93 -3.77
N GLU A 170 10.02 -14.92 -4.61
CA GLU A 170 8.66 -15.12 -5.14
C GLU A 170 7.61 -15.55 -4.08
N ASN A 171 8.01 -15.75 -2.83
CA ASN A 171 7.14 -16.31 -1.78
C ASN A 171 7.35 -15.68 -0.39
N LEU A 172 7.85 -14.44 -0.30
CA LEU A 172 7.98 -13.80 1.00
C LEU A 172 6.58 -13.39 1.49
N TRP A 173 6.04 -14.22 2.37
CA TRP A 173 4.66 -14.09 2.84
C TRP A 173 4.63 -13.10 4.00
N THR A 174 4.17 -11.88 3.74
CA THR A 174 3.97 -10.86 4.78
C THR A 174 2.49 -10.73 5.08
N ARG A 175 2.07 -11.04 6.31
CA ARG A 175 0.70 -10.77 6.75
C ARG A 175 0.69 -9.58 7.72
N TYR A 176 -0.02 -8.52 7.34
CA TYR A 176 -0.30 -7.35 8.18
C TYR A 176 -1.39 -7.69 9.20
N LEU A 177 -1.07 -8.52 10.19
CA LEU A 177 -2.08 -9.18 11.03
C LEU A 177 -2.66 -8.33 12.17
N CYS A 178 -2.35 -7.03 12.28
CA CYS A 178 -2.97 -6.22 13.34
C CYS A 178 -3.00 -4.70 13.06
N GLY A 179 -4.22 -4.14 12.94
CA GLY A 179 -4.48 -2.72 13.16
C GLY A 179 -3.76 -1.75 12.22
N GLN A 180 -3.03 -0.78 12.81
CA GLN A 180 -2.32 0.28 12.10
C GLN A 180 -0.79 0.08 12.10
N ARG A 181 -0.34 -1.18 12.07
CA ARG A 181 1.09 -1.52 12.00
C ARG A 181 1.45 -2.11 10.65
N VAL A 182 2.53 -1.60 10.06
CA VAL A 182 3.05 -2.06 8.78
C VAL A 182 4.42 -2.69 9.00
N LEU A 183 4.55 -3.96 8.66
CA LEU A 183 5.85 -4.59 8.57
C LEU A 183 6.56 -4.09 7.32
N ALA A 184 7.81 -3.65 7.49
CA ALA A 184 8.61 -3.15 6.40
C ALA A 184 10.01 -3.79 6.45
N LEU A 185 10.46 -4.29 5.31
CA LEU A 185 11.85 -4.73 5.18
C LEU A 185 12.72 -3.47 4.93
N PRO A 186 13.84 -3.32 5.64
CA PRO A 186 14.77 -2.23 5.41
C PRO A 186 15.42 -2.35 4.04
N SER A 187 15.68 -1.20 3.40
CA SER A 187 16.35 -1.11 2.10
C SER A 187 17.87 -1.22 2.19
N GLU A 188 18.46 -0.85 3.33
CA GLU A 188 19.91 -0.59 3.43
C GLU A 188 20.63 -1.33 4.58
N SER A 189 19.91 -1.92 5.54
CA SER A 189 20.49 -2.61 6.71
C SER A 189 19.82 -3.96 6.93
N PRO A 190 20.54 -5.02 7.37
CA PRO A 190 19.86 -6.21 7.88
C PRO A 190 19.04 -5.83 9.12
N GLY A 191 17.75 -6.13 9.10
CA GLY A 191 16.84 -5.83 10.19
C GLY A 191 15.39 -6.02 9.79
N ILE A 192 14.49 -5.92 10.76
CA ILE A 192 13.05 -5.85 10.53
C ILE A 192 12.59 -4.49 11.05
N GLU A 193 11.77 -3.80 10.26
CA GLU A 193 11.17 -2.54 10.68
C GLU A 193 9.67 -2.72 10.84
N VAL A 194 9.13 -2.18 11.93
CA VAL A 194 7.70 -2.04 12.14
C VAL A 194 7.38 -0.56 12.17
N LEU A 195 6.44 -0.17 11.32
CA LEU A 195 5.92 1.19 11.27
C LEU A 195 4.58 1.19 11.99
N ASP A 196 4.53 1.80 13.17
CA ASP A 196 3.31 1.93 13.97
C ASP A 196 2.67 3.30 13.76
N PHE A 197 1.48 3.32 13.16
CA PHE A 197 0.69 4.53 12.94
C PHE A 197 -0.34 4.76 14.06
N ASP A 198 -0.47 3.83 15.01
CA ASP A 198 -1.40 3.90 16.15
C ASP A 198 -0.73 4.55 17.36
N PHE A 199 -0.34 5.81 17.26
CA PHE A 199 0.24 6.54 18.40
C PHE A 199 -0.22 8.00 18.45
N ASP A 200 -0.18 8.57 19.66
CA ASP A 200 -0.39 10.00 19.87
C ASP A 200 0.91 10.77 19.64
N PRO A 201 1.01 11.62 18.59
CA PRO A 201 2.21 12.42 18.33
C PRO A 201 2.55 13.41 19.45
N THR A 202 1.57 13.77 20.29
CA THR A 202 1.75 14.70 21.41
C THR A 202 2.24 14.02 22.69
N SER A 203 2.15 12.68 22.75
CA SER A 203 2.60 11.86 23.88
C SER A 203 3.24 10.57 23.36
N PRO A 204 4.39 10.65 22.67
CA PRO A 204 5.03 9.46 22.12
C PRO A 204 5.44 8.49 23.23
N PRO A 205 5.35 7.17 22.99
CA PRO A 205 5.76 6.16 23.94
C PRO A 205 7.25 6.27 24.24
N VAL A 206 7.62 5.98 25.49
CA VAL A 206 9.01 5.92 25.93
C VAL A 206 9.54 4.54 25.57
N ASN A 207 10.65 4.47 24.83
CA ASN A 207 11.28 3.21 24.49
C ASN A 207 11.74 2.47 25.78
N LEU A 208 11.17 1.28 26.02
CA LEU A 208 11.48 0.44 27.17
C LEU A 208 12.51 -0.65 26.85
N ASP A 209 12.80 -0.92 25.58
CA ASP A 209 13.71 -2.00 25.16
C ASP A 209 15.02 -1.46 24.56
N PRO A 210 16.16 -1.65 25.25
CA PRO A 210 17.47 -1.21 24.74
C PRO A 210 17.93 -1.94 23.47
N GLY A 211 17.33 -3.09 23.12
CA GLY A 211 17.61 -3.84 21.89
C GLY A 211 16.89 -3.30 20.64
N LEU A 212 15.97 -2.36 20.82
CA LEU A 212 15.15 -1.79 19.78
C LEU A 212 15.52 -0.33 19.53
N GLN A 213 15.81 0.03 18.28
CA GLN A 213 15.90 1.43 17.90
C GLN A 213 14.51 1.93 17.52
N GLN A 214 14.02 2.96 18.22
CA GLN A 214 12.77 3.63 17.89
C GLN A 214 13.05 5.05 17.37
N ASP A 215 12.56 5.35 16.17
CA ASP A 215 12.58 6.69 15.60
C ASP A 215 11.13 7.19 15.46
N ILE A 216 10.84 8.39 15.96
CA ILE A 216 9.52 9.02 15.81
C ILE A 216 9.51 9.84 14.52
N CYS A 217 8.64 9.48 13.57
CA CYS A 217 8.56 10.08 12.24
C CYS A 217 7.30 10.94 12.10
N ILE A 218 7.37 12.18 12.60
CA ILE A 218 6.27 13.15 12.53
C ILE A 218 6.40 14.08 11.32
N ASP A 219 7.63 14.43 10.94
CA ASP A 219 7.88 15.36 9.85
C ASP A 219 7.34 14.84 8.51
N SER A 220 7.03 15.77 7.61
CA SER A 220 6.59 15.44 6.26
C SER A 220 7.70 14.72 5.49
N THR A 221 7.35 13.63 4.82
CA THR A 221 8.17 13.06 3.76
C THR A 221 7.99 13.94 2.52
N VAL A 222 9.11 14.38 1.95
CA VAL A 222 9.16 15.05 0.64
C VAL A 222 9.87 14.11 -0.32
N ILE A 223 9.14 13.60 -1.30
CA ILE A 223 9.75 12.93 -2.46
C ILE A 223 9.97 14.02 -3.51
N PRO A 224 11.23 14.30 -3.90
CA PRO A 224 11.50 15.27 -4.94
C PRO A 224 10.80 14.87 -6.25
N ALA A 225 10.35 15.86 -7.03
CA ALA A 225 9.76 15.64 -8.34
C ALA A 225 10.59 14.63 -9.17
N GLY A 226 11.90 14.87 -9.21
CA GLY A 226 12.88 13.94 -9.78
C GLY A 226 12.53 13.57 -11.22
N ASN A 227 12.64 12.29 -11.54
CA ASN A 227 12.28 11.78 -12.86
C ASN A 227 10.83 11.25 -12.95
N VAL A 228 10.16 11.10 -11.81
CA VAL A 228 8.85 10.44 -11.73
C VAL A 228 7.71 11.45 -11.69
N PHE A 229 7.76 12.37 -10.72
CA PHE A 229 6.66 13.29 -10.43
C PHE A 229 6.87 14.64 -11.12
N SER A 230 5.77 15.31 -11.45
CA SER A 230 5.82 16.66 -12.03
C SER A 230 6.22 17.70 -10.99
N ASP A 231 5.83 17.48 -9.73
CA ASP A 231 6.08 18.35 -8.59
C ASP A 231 6.53 17.50 -7.39
N ASP A 232 7.12 18.14 -6.38
CA ASP A 232 7.48 17.46 -5.13
C ASP A 232 6.23 16.86 -4.46
N VAL A 233 6.31 15.57 -4.11
CA VAL A 233 5.23 14.86 -3.42
C VAL A 233 5.45 14.94 -1.92
N ILE A 234 4.51 15.60 -1.25
CA ILE A 234 4.53 15.79 0.20
C ILE A 234 3.50 14.86 0.85
N SER A 235 3.90 14.19 1.95
CA SER A 235 3.00 13.37 2.77
C SER A 235 3.43 13.39 4.24
N SER A 236 2.49 13.35 5.19
CA SER A 236 2.77 13.72 6.59
C SER A 236 2.08 12.85 7.64
N LEU A 237 1.49 11.71 7.29
CA LEU A 237 0.86 10.82 8.26
C LEU A 237 1.92 10.27 9.25
N PRO A 238 1.87 10.63 10.55
CA PRO A 238 2.93 10.31 11.50
C PRO A 238 3.00 8.80 11.78
N TYR A 239 4.20 8.30 12.10
CA TYR A 239 4.40 6.93 12.58
C TYR A 239 5.60 6.82 13.51
N ILE A 240 5.68 5.75 14.28
CA ILE A 240 6.87 5.32 15.00
C ILE A 240 7.51 4.20 14.19
N LYS A 241 8.82 4.29 13.97
CA LYS A 241 9.60 3.24 13.34
C LYS A 241 10.37 2.49 14.42
N SER A 242 10.00 1.24 14.64
CA SER A 242 10.74 0.29 15.48
C SER A 242 11.65 -0.56 14.58
N THR A 243 12.96 -0.38 14.70
CA THR A 243 13.97 -1.15 13.95
C THR A 243 14.64 -2.16 14.88
N TRP A 244 14.52 -3.44 14.55
CA TRP A 244 15.26 -4.50 15.19
C TRP A 244 16.60 -4.71 14.48
N ARG A 245 17.71 -4.46 15.18
CA ARG A 245 19.10 -4.56 14.66
C ARG A 245 19.81 -5.87 15.02
N GLY A 246 19.09 -6.89 15.48
CA GLY A 246 19.69 -8.19 15.73
C GLY A 246 20.11 -8.86 14.42
N ALA A 247 21.16 -9.67 14.48
CA ALA A 247 21.61 -10.43 13.31
C ALA A 247 20.52 -11.42 12.91
N LEU A 248 19.77 -11.12 11.85
CA LEU A 248 18.97 -12.10 11.13
C LEU A 248 19.93 -13.07 10.43
N ASN A 249 20.60 -13.92 11.21
CA ASN A 249 21.49 -14.98 10.70
C ASN A 249 20.70 -16.15 10.09
N GLU A 250 19.39 -16.00 9.92
CA GLU A 250 18.47 -17.03 9.44
C GLU A 250 17.69 -16.49 8.24
N ASP A 251 17.54 -17.34 7.22
CA ASP A 251 16.70 -17.06 6.05
C ASP A 251 15.23 -17.26 6.41
N PHE A 252 14.49 -16.15 6.57
CA PHE A 252 13.06 -16.18 6.82
C PHE A 252 12.28 -16.20 5.49
N ALA A 253 11.28 -17.07 5.41
CA ALA A 253 10.34 -17.17 4.29
C ALA A 253 9.09 -16.31 4.46
N GLY A 254 8.84 -15.78 5.65
CA GLY A 254 7.67 -14.96 5.90
C GLY A 254 7.67 -14.34 7.29
N PHE A 255 6.81 -13.36 7.46
CA PHE A 255 6.66 -12.61 8.70
C PHE A 255 5.18 -12.28 8.94
N ALA A 256 4.81 -12.27 10.22
CA ALA A 256 3.50 -11.87 10.70
C ALA A 256 3.64 -10.95 11.91
N ILE A 257 2.72 -10.00 12.07
CA ILE A 257 2.60 -9.18 13.29
C ILE A 257 1.45 -9.73 14.15
N ASP A 258 1.74 -10.07 15.40
CA ASP A 258 0.79 -10.50 16.40
C ASP A 258 0.89 -9.56 17.61
N GLU A 259 -0.03 -8.59 17.68
CA GLU A 259 -0.03 -7.51 18.69
C GLU A 259 1.33 -6.77 18.77
N GLU A 260 2.15 -7.08 19.78
CA GLU A 260 3.48 -6.50 20.05
C GLU A 260 4.64 -7.44 19.63
N ARG A 261 4.34 -8.44 18.79
CA ARG A 261 5.29 -9.48 18.39
C ARG A 261 5.37 -9.64 16.89
N ILE A 262 6.57 -9.82 16.37
CA ILE A 262 6.82 -10.31 15.02
C ILE A 262 7.04 -11.82 15.11
N ILE A 263 6.29 -12.58 14.31
CA ILE A 263 6.49 -14.01 14.11
C ILE A 263 7.17 -14.18 12.75
N ALA A 264 8.46 -14.52 12.77
CA ALA A 264 9.24 -14.83 11.60
C ALA A 264 9.23 -16.35 11.34
N ILE A 265 9.00 -16.74 10.09
CA ILE A 265 8.85 -18.14 9.67
C ILE A 265 10.08 -18.54 8.88
N SER A 266 10.85 -19.49 9.38
CA SER A 266 11.98 -20.10 8.65
C SER A 266 11.51 -21.36 7.95
N VAL A 267 12.05 -21.61 6.76
CA VAL A 267 11.76 -22.84 6.00
C VAL A 267 13.04 -23.58 5.66
N GLU A 268 12.96 -24.90 5.67
CA GLU A 268 14.01 -25.78 5.17
C GLU A 268 13.56 -26.51 3.90
N GLY A 269 14.54 -26.97 3.11
CA GLY A 269 14.30 -27.65 1.85
C GLY A 269 14.30 -26.75 0.61
N SER A 270 13.99 -27.35 -0.54
CA SER A 270 14.02 -26.70 -1.87
C SER A 270 12.80 -27.08 -2.70
N GLY A 271 12.36 -26.17 -3.57
CA GLY A 271 11.24 -26.44 -4.48
C GLY A 271 9.92 -26.68 -3.72
N SER A 272 9.17 -27.70 -4.12
CA SER A 272 7.89 -28.10 -3.53
C SER A 272 8.01 -28.77 -2.15
N ASP A 273 9.20 -29.20 -1.75
CA ASP A 273 9.43 -29.91 -0.49
C ASP A 273 9.77 -28.96 0.68
N ARG A 274 9.50 -27.66 0.50
CA ARG A 274 9.70 -26.66 1.55
C ARG A 274 8.78 -26.92 2.73
N ARG A 275 9.36 -26.99 3.92
CA ARG A 275 8.62 -27.15 5.18
C ARG A 275 9.04 -26.06 6.15
N ILE A 276 8.11 -25.65 7.00
CA ILE A 276 8.40 -24.75 8.12
C ILE A 276 9.37 -25.49 9.05
N SER A 277 10.55 -24.94 9.27
CA SER A 277 11.58 -25.50 10.14
C SER A 277 11.58 -24.85 11.52
N LYS A 278 11.26 -23.56 11.60
CA LYS A 278 11.30 -22.77 12.83
C LYS A 278 10.34 -21.59 12.78
N LEU A 279 9.79 -21.25 13.95
CA LEU A 279 9.12 -19.98 14.20
C LEU A 279 9.97 -19.19 15.20
N THR A 280 10.34 -17.97 14.82
CA THR A 280 11.10 -17.05 15.69
C THR A 280 10.19 -15.89 16.06
N THR A 281 9.96 -15.70 17.37
CA THR A 281 9.16 -14.58 17.88
C THR A 281 10.09 -13.47 18.36
N MET A 282 9.81 -12.23 17.94
CA MET A 282 10.54 -11.02 18.32
C MET A 282 9.55 -10.01 18.89
N THR A 283 9.93 -9.25 19.92
CA THR A 283 9.12 -8.15 20.46
C THR A 283 9.60 -6.81 19.89
N PHE A 284 8.70 -5.84 19.77
CA PHE A 284 8.99 -4.48 19.28
C PHE A 284 8.19 -3.41 20.02
#